data_AF-A0A966XE56-F1
#
_entry.id   AF-A0A966XE56-F1
#
_cell.length_a   1.000
_cell.length_b   1.000
_cell.length_c   1.000
_cell.angle_alpha   90.00
_cell.angle_beta   90.00
_cell.angle_gamma   90.00
#
_symmetry.space_group_name_H-M   'P 1'
#
loop_
_entity.id
_entity.type
_entity.pdbx_description
1 polymer ?
#
loop_
_entity_poly.entity_id
_entity_poly.type
_entity_poly.pdbx_seq_one_letter_code
_entity_poly.pdbx_strand_id
1 'polypeptide(L)'
;MRIFGLLILVFGLSACSKNSSPDAAQFTTGGFASLKADGTIDVDLTDRTDGIYIDGNGQGFSYVLGLSGPNLVAFAAQGPWQPAVAPPTTGNIRFQTQYAVAAYANVTVIETGGVYNVQGIKKRQNGTLVLDADLLNGTVAGKDENLSVSATISGSDLKGAVSYLGMTGDLQGRISEDVVQGAFSGEMGADVFAGGFRGEAISE
;
A
#
# COMPACT_ATOMS: atom_id res chain seq x y z
N MET A 1 53.69 -13.30 -64.41
CA MET A 1 53.57 -13.92 -63.08
C MET A 1 53.01 -12.87 -62.13
N ARG A 2 51.99 -13.25 -61.31
CA ARG A 2 51.36 -12.50 -60.19
C ARG A 2 50.22 -11.55 -60.58
N ILE A 3 48.94 -11.96 -60.52
CA ILE A 3 48.00 -12.15 -59.36
C ILE A 3 47.33 -10.80 -59.01
N PHE A 4 46.05 -10.56 -59.39
CA PHE A 4 44.78 -10.82 -58.68
C PHE A 4 44.65 -10.19 -57.27
N GLY A 5 43.61 -9.39 -57.05
CA GLY A 5 43.22 -8.98 -55.70
C GLY A 5 42.34 -7.74 -55.64
N LEU A 6 41.06 -7.88 -56.01
CA LEU A 6 40.01 -6.93 -55.64
C LEU A 6 39.76 -7.08 -54.13
N LEU A 7 40.10 -6.05 -53.33
CA LEU A 7 39.83 -6.02 -51.89
C LEU A 7 38.76 -4.97 -51.61
N ILE A 8 37.55 -5.46 -51.32
CA ILE A 8 36.45 -4.67 -50.76
C ILE A 8 36.74 -4.51 -49.27
N LEU A 9 36.99 -3.29 -48.81
CA LEU A 9 37.11 -2.99 -47.38
C LEU A 9 35.79 -2.42 -46.86
N VAL A 10 35.15 -3.19 -46.00
CA VAL A 10 33.87 -2.88 -45.35
C VAL A 10 34.07 -1.82 -44.26
N PHE A 11 33.12 -0.88 -44.19
CA PHE A 11 33.01 0.17 -43.18
C PHE A 11 32.90 -0.40 -41.76
N GLY A 12 33.85 -0.03 -40.89
CA GLY A 12 33.72 -0.17 -39.43
C GLY A 12 33.19 1.12 -38.82
N LEU A 13 31.86 1.27 -38.75
CA LEU A 13 31.22 2.27 -37.90
C LEU A 13 31.44 1.83 -36.44
N SER A 14 32.35 2.51 -35.74
CA SER A 14 32.52 2.37 -34.29
C SER A 14 31.32 3.01 -33.59
N ALA A 15 30.22 2.26 -33.51
CA ALA A 15 29.12 2.57 -32.61
C ALA A 15 29.59 2.22 -31.19
N CYS A 16 29.91 3.25 -30.40
CA CYS A 16 29.90 3.10 -28.94
C CYS A 16 28.47 2.77 -28.53
N SER A 17 28.17 1.48 -28.37
CA SER A 17 26.98 1.00 -27.68
C SER A 17 27.10 1.43 -26.23
N LYS A 18 26.59 2.62 -25.91
CA LYS A 18 26.07 2.86 -24.57
C LYS A 18 24.91 1.88 -24.43
N ASN A 19 25.17 0.74 -23.82
CA ASN A 19 24.14 -0.11 -23.25
C ASN A 19 23.49 0.71 -22.13
N SER A 20 22.61 1.64 -22.51
CA SER A 20 21.51 2.03 -21.66
C SER A 20 20.64 0.79 -21.59
N SER A 21 20.84 -0.02 -20.52
CA SER A 21 19.76 -0.89 -20.09
C SER A 21 18.54 0.00 -19.99
N PRO A 22 17.41 -0.32 -20.63
CA PRO A 22 16.19 0.40 -20.31
C PRO A 22 15.95 0.14 -18.83
N ASP A 23 16.07 1.16 -17.98
CA ASP A 23 15.41 1.13 -16.69
C ASP A 23 13.97 0.75 -17.01
N ALA A 24 13.54 -0.44 -16.58
CA ALA A 24 12.15 -0.85 -16.75
C ALA A 24 11.32 0.28 -16.13
N ALA A 25 10.50 0.95 -16.94
CA ALA A 25 9.69 2.05 -16.46
C ALA A 25 8.86 1.52 -15.29
N GLN A 26 9.23 1.94 -14.08
CA GLN A 26 8.59 1.51 -12.85
C GLN A 26 7.24 2.22 -12.78
N PHE A 27 6.16 1.49 -13.01
CA PHE A 27 4.84 1.99 -12.68
C PHE A 27 4.55 1.58 -11.24
N THR A 28 4.35 2.58 -10.38
CA THR A 28 3.84 2.39 -9.03
C THR A 28 2.32 2.38 -9.06
N THR A 29 1.71 1.50 -8.28
CA THR A 29 0.25 1.50 -8.10
C THR A 29 -0.10 1.11 -6.67
N GLY A 30 -0.63 2.07 -5.93
CA GLY A 30 -1.38 1.86 -4.68
C GLY A 30 -2.87 1.64 -4.95
N GLY A 31 -3.54 0.82 -4.14
CA GLY A 31 -4.99 0.67 -4.27
C GLY A 31 -5.66 -0.28 -3.28
N PHE A 32 -6.94 -0.56 -3.57
CA PHE A 32 -7.77 -1.47 -2.78
C PHE A 32 -8.06 -2.75 -3.56
N ALA A 33 -7.96 -3.89 -2.89
CA ALA A 33 -8.17 -5.21 -3.50
C ALA A 33 -9.23 -6.02 -2.76
N SER A 34 -9.71 -7.08 -3.42
CA SER A 34 -10.66 -8.02 -2.81
C SER A 34 -9.94 -9.10 -2.00
N LEU A 35 -10.60 -9.56 -0.94
CA LEU A 35 -10.14 -10.67 -0.11
C LEU A 35 -10.58 -12.02 -0.67
N LYS A 36 -9.73 -13.03 -0.50
CA LYS A 36 -10.11 -14.44 -0.53
C LYS A 36 -10.85 -14.83 0.74
N ALA A 37 -11.45 -16.01 0.72
CA ALA A 37 -12.14 -16.58 1.89
C ALA A 37 -11.21 -16.78 3.11
N ASP A 38 -9.91 -16.90 2.90
CA ASP A 38 -8.90 -17.02 3.96
C ASP A 38 -8.37 -15.67 4.48
N GLY A 39 -8.92 -14.55 3.99
CA GLY A 39 -8.50 -13.20 4.37
C GLY A 39 -7.23 -12.70 3.66
N THR A 40 -6.65 -13.47 2.74
CA THR A 40 -5.53 -13.00 1.91
C THR A 40 -6.04 -12.12 0.75
N ILE A 41 -5.17 -11.27 0.20
CA ILE A 41 -5.46 -10.53 -1.04
C ILE A 41 -5.06 -11.38 -2.24
N ASP A 42 -5.97 -11.51 -3.22
CA ASP A 42 -5.76 -12.31 -4.44
C ASP A 42 -4.98 -11.55 -5.52
N VAL A 43 -3.66 -11.49 -5.33
CA VAL A 43 -2.72 -10.95 -6.31
C VAL A 43 -1.48 -11.84 -6.38
N ASP A 44 -1.02 -12.09 -7.60
CA ASP A 44 0.24 -12.79 -7.84
C ASP A 44 1.37 -11.76 -7.89
N LEU A 45 2.26 -11.82 -6.90
CA LEU A 45 3.36 -10.88 -6.73
C LEU A 45 4.64 -11.60 -6.39
N THR A 46 5.74 -11.16 -7.01
CA THR A 46 7.09 -11.53 -6.58
C THR A 46 7.60 -10.55 -5.53
N ASP A 47 8.65 -10.93 -4.81
CA ASP A 47 9.28 -10.10 -3.78
C ASP A 47 8.27 -9.49 -2.77
N ARG A 48 7.40 -10.39 -2.28
CA ARG A 48 6.16 -10.07 -1.57
C ARG A 48 6.37 -9.79 -0.09
N THR A 49 5.68 -8.76 0.40
CA THR A 49 5.53 -8.45 1.83
C THR A 49 4.05 -8.26 2.14
N ASP A 50 3.47 -9.15 2.94
CA ASP A 50 2.06 -9.08 3.34
C ASP A 50 1.85 -9.19 4.85
N GLY A 51 0.61 -8.92 5.27
CA GLY A 51 0.11 -9.11 6.62
C GLY A 51 -1.41 -9.24 6.64
N ILE A 52 -1.92 -10.10 7.51
CA ILE A 52 -3.35 -10.39 7.70
C ILE A 52 -3.68 -10.18 9.17
N TYR A 53 -4.60 -9.26 9.43
CA TYR A 53 -5.02 -8.84 10.76
C TYR A 53 -6.55 -8.88 10.84
N ILE A 54 -7.14 -9.99 10.42
CA ILE A 54 -8.59 -10.21 10.41
C ILE A 54 -8.94 -11.23 11.49
N ASP A 55 -9.88 -10.88 12.37
CA ASP A 55 -10.34 -11.77 13.43
C ASP A 55 -11.49 -12.71 12.99
N GLY A 56 -11.97 -13.53 13.92
CA GLY A 56 -13.07 -14.47 13.65
C GLY A 56 -14.42 -13.83 13.31
N ASN A 57 -14.60 -12.53 13.58
CA ASN A 57 -15.78 -11.75 13.20
C ASN A 57 -15.62 -11.05 11.85
N GLY A 58 -14.48 -11.24 11.18
CA GLY A 58 -14.15 -10.54 9.96
C GLY A 58 -13.73 -9.08 10.17
N GLN A 59 -13.43 -8.67 11.41
CA GLN A 59 -12.97 -7.32 11.70
C GLN A 59 -11.47 -7.21 11.45
N GLY A 60 -11.06 -6.10 10.86
CA GLY A 60 -9.66 -5.78 10.64
C GLY A 60 -9.32 -5.53 9.19
N PHE A 61 -8.13 -5.95 8.76
CA PHE A 61 -7.58 -5.61 7.45
C PHE A 61 -6.50 -6.59 7.00
N SER A 62 -6.21 -6.56 5.70
CA SER A 62 -5.05 -7.21 5.11
C SER A 62 -4.33 -6.24 4.18
N TYR A 63 -3.03 -6.44 4.00
CA TYR A 63 -2.24 -5.70 3.02
C TYR A 63 -1.22 -6.60 2.33
N VAL A 64 -0.79 -6.17 1.15
CA VAL A 64 0.29 -6.79 0.40
C VAL A 64 1.03 -5.74 -0.42
N LEU A 65 2.35 -5.84 -0.44
CA LEU A 65 3.24 -5.11 -1.32
C LEU A 65 4.09 -6.12 -2.10
N GLY A 66 4.50 -5.76 -3.31
CA GLY A 66 5.40 -6.59 -4.11
C GLY A 66 5.45 -6.18 -5.56
N LEU A 67 6.02 -7.03 -6.39
CA LEU A 67 6.21 -6.79 -7.80
C LEU A 67 5.19 -7.55 -8.65
N SER A 68 4.51 -6.83 -9.54
CA SER A 68 3.74 -7.40 -10.65
C SER A 68 4.52 -7.15 -11.95
N GLY A 69 5.35 -8.12 -12.34
CA GLY A 69 6.38 -7.89 -13.35
C GLY A 69 7.36 -6.78 -12.88
N PRO A 70 7.61 -5.73 -13.67
CA PRO A 70 8.46 -4.62 -13.26
C PRO A 70 7.77 -3.60 -12.33
N ASN A 71 6.47 -3.74 -12.10
CA ASN A 71 5.66 -2.73 -11.41
C ASN A 71 5.65 -3.00 -9.91
N LEU A 72 6.04 -2.00 -9.12
CA LEU A 72 5.92 -2.06 -7.68
C LEU A 72 4.50 -1.66 -7.27
N VAL A 73 3.79 -2.55 -6.59
CA VAL A 73 2.40 -2.35 -6.22
C VAL A 73 2.19 -2.53 -4.73
N ALA A 74 1.20 -1.83 -4.20
CA ALA A 74 0.73 -1.94 -2.84
C ALA A 74 -0.79 -2.01 -2.84
N PHE A 75 -1.34 -3.00 -2.14
CA PHE A 75 -2.78 -3.17 -2.00
C PHE A 75 -3.15 -3.36 -0.55
N ALA A 76 -4.30 -2.80 -0.18
CA ALA A 76 -4.92 -3.04 1.10
C ALA A 76 -6.38 -3.47 0.92
N ALA A 77 -6.91 -4.18 1.91
CA ALA A 77 -8.28 -4.65 1.90
C ALA A 77 -8.84 -4.62 3.32
N GLN A 78 -10.09 -4.18 3.43
CA GLN A 78 -10.83 -4.24 4.69
C GLN A 78 -11.30 -5.67 4.94
N GLY A 79 -11.29 -6.08 6.20
CA GLY A 79 -11.99 -7.29 6.63
C GLY A 79 -13.49 -7.22 6.29
N PRO A 80 -14.16 -8.37 6.09
CA PRO A 80 -15.52 -8.43 5.57
C PRO A 80 -16.60 -7.91 6.54
N TRP A 81 -16.23 -7.60 7.80
CA TRP A 81 -17.17 -7.08 8.81
C TRP A 81 -17.98 -5.89 8.31
N GLN A 82 -19.27 -5.92 8.64
CA GLN A 82 -20.22 -4.83 8.41
C GLN A 82 -20.80 -4.42 9.77
N PRO A 83 -20.80 -3.13 10.13
CA PRO A 83 -21.60 -2.64 11.24
C PRO A 83 -23.08 -3.01 11.05
N ALA A 84 -23.72 -3.54 12.09
CA ALA A 84 -25.16 -3.80 12.06
C ALA A 84 -25.98 -2.49 12.15
N VAL A 85 -25.41 -1.47 12.80
CA VAL A 85 -26.02 -0.16 13.01
C VAL A 85 -24.97 0.92 12.74
N ALA A 86 -25.39 2.02 12.11
CA ALA A 86 -24.55 3.20 11.94
C ALA A 86 -24.21 3.84 13.30
N PRO A 87 -23.06 4.53 13.43
CA PRO A 87 -22.77 5.31 14.63
C PRO A 87 -23.84 6.40 14.84
N PRO A 88 -24.00 6.92 16.07
CA PRO A 88 -24.80 8.10 16.31
C PRO A 88 -24.40 9.28 15.41
N THR A 89 -25.31 10.23 15.18
CA THR A 89 -25.03 11.41 14.32
C THR A 89 -24.48 12.61 15.09
N THR A 90 -24.27 12.48 16.40
CA THR A 90 -23.79 13.54 17.28
C THR A 90 -22.97 12.95 18.41
N GLY A 91 -22.09 13.77 19.01
CA GLY A 91 -21.20 13.35 20.08
C GLY A 91 -19.82 13.01 19.58
N ASN A 92 -19.00 12.49 20.48
CA ASN A 92 -17.62 12.10 20.20
C ASN A 92 -17.41 10.66 20.66
N ILE A 93 -16.66 9.90 19.85
CA ILE A 93 -16.19 8.56 20.23
C ILE A 93 -14.68 8.55 20.06
N ARG A 94 -13.97 7.99 21.04
CA ARG A 94 -12.54 7.77 20.95
C ARG A 94 -12.30 6.29 20.78
N PHE A 95 -11.43 5.93 19.84
CA PHE A 95 -11.06 4.54 19.59
C PHE A 95 -9.59 4.33 19.88
N GLN A 96 -9.27 3.33 20.69
CA GLN A 96 -7.90 2.83 20.79
C GLN A 96 -7.68 1.83 19.66
N THR A 97 -6.84 2.18 18.69
CA THR A 97 -6.57 1.36 17.50
C THR A 97 -5.18 0.73 17.56
N GLN A 98 -5.08 -0.47 17.00
CA GLN A 98 -3.83 -1.08 16.58
C GLN A 98 -3.72 -0.97 15.06
N TYR A 99 -2.54 -0.66 14.56
CA TYR A 99 -2.27 -0.60 13.14
C TYR A 99 -1.05 -1.45 12.77
N ALA A 100 -1.02 -1.85 11.50
CA ALA A 100 0.14 -2.44 10.86
C ALA A 100 0.29 -1.85 9.45
N VAL A 101 1.52 -1.54 9.08
CA VAL A 101 1.87 -0.95 7.80
C VAL A 101 3.19 -1.54 7.30
N ALA A 102 3.27 -1.77 6.01
CA ALA A 102 4.51 -2.04 5.31
C ALA A 102 4.76 -0.98 4.25
N ALA A 103 6.04 -0.67 4.02
CA ALA A 103 6.46 0.30 3.03
C ALA A 103 7.75 -0.14 2.33
N TYR A 104 7.80 0.10 1.04
CA TYR A 104 8.97 -0.05 0.19
C TYR A 104 9.42 1.36 -0.19
N ALA A 105 10.58 1.78 0.30
CA ALA A 105 11.10 3.14 0.18
C ALA A 105 12.52 3.18 -0.40
N ASN A 106 12.84 4.26 -1.13
CA ASN A 106 14.10 4.41 -1.87
C ASN A 106 14.38 3.17 -2.74
N VAL A 107 13.39 2.74 -3.50
CA VAL A 107 13.47 1.50 -4.26
C VAL A 107 14.03 1.66 -5.65
N THR A 108 14.60 0.57 -6.14
CA THR A 108 14.96 0.35 -7.54
C THR A 108 14.58 -1.09 -7.87
N VAL A 109 13.89 -1.27 -9.00
CA VAL A 109 13.54 -2.60 -9.51
C VAL A 109 14.64 -3.06 -10.44
N ILE A 110 15.19 -4.25 -10.20
CA ILE A 110 16.28 -4.83 -11.00
C ILE A 110 15.82 -6.14 -11.62
N GLU A 111 16.04 -6.26 -12.91
CA GLU A 111 15.83 -7.51 -13.65
C GLU A 111 17.14 -8.32 -13.70
N THR A 112 17.08 -9.60 -13.35
CA THR A 112 18.19 -10.54 -13.54
C THR A 112 17.66 -11.85 -14.10
N GLY A 113 18.03 -12.17 -15.34
CA GLY A 113 17.62 -13.41 -15.98
C GLY A 113 16.10 -13.56 -16.14
N GLY A 114 15.38 -12.46 -16.39
CA GLY A 114 13.91 -12.44 -16.51
C GLY A 114 13.15 -12.40 -15.19
N VAL A 115 13.84 -12.22 -14.05
CA VAL A 115 13.23 -12.10 -12.72
C VAL A 115 13.43 -10.68 -12.19
N TYR A 116 12.34 -10.02 -11.82
CA TYR A 116 12.35 -8.71 -11.17
C TYR A 116 12.48 -8.83 -9.66
N ASN A 117 13.33 -7.99 -9.06
CA ASN A 117 13.53 -7.91 -7.61
C ASN A 117 13.59 -6.44 -7.16
N VAL A 118 13.11 -6.16 -5.94
CA VAL A 118 13.23 -4.83 -5.33
C VAL A 118 14.53 -4.73 -4.55
N GLN A 119 15.38 -3.79 -4.92
CA GLN A 119 16.45 -3.30 -4.07
C GLN A 119 16.02 -1.98 -3.44
N GLY A 120 16.16 -1.85 -2.12
CA GLY A 120 15.72 -0.67 -1.40
C GLY A 120 15.39 -1.00 0.06
N ILE A 121 14.70 -0.07 0.71
CA ILE A 121 14.33 -0.21 2.12
C ILE A 121 12.94 -0.84 2.20
N LYS A 122 12.86 -2.03 2.81
CA LYS A 122 11.59 -2.68 3.16
C LYS A 122 11.35 -2.49 4.65
N LYS A 123 10.27 -1.79 5.01
CA LYS A 123 9.87 -1.54 6.39
C LYS A 123 8.56 -2.24 6.70
N ARG A 124 8.47 -2.77 7.91
CA ARG A 124 7.21 -3.16 8.56
C ARG A 124 7.16 -2.46 9.91
N GLN A 125 5.99 -1.95 10.25
CA GLN A 125 5.75 -1.28 11.52
C GLN A 125 4.37 -1.66 12.02
N ASN A 126 4.31 -1.96 13.31
CA ASN A 126 3.07 -2.07 14.04
C ASN A 126 3.06 -0.99 15.12
N GLY A 127 1.88 -0.52 15.50
CA GLY A 127 1.75 0.48 16.54
C GLY A 127 0.33 0.63 17.02
N THR A 128 0.14 1.62 17.89
CA THR A 128 -1.17 2.01 18.40
C THR A 128 -1.43 3.47 18.11
N LEU A 129 -2.67 3.79 17.80
CA LEU A 129 -3.13 5.14 17.49
C LEU A 129 -4.49 5.38 18.13
N VAL A 130 -4.71 6.56 18.71
CA VAL A 130 -6.06 6.99 19.11
C VAL A 130 -6.71 7.69 17.93
N LEU A 131 -7.91 7.24 17.56
CA LEU A 131 -8.76 7.92 16.60
C LEU A 131 -9.90 8.61 17.33
N ASP A 132 -10.03 9.91 17.12
CA ASP A 132 -11.13 10.72 17.63
C ASP A 132 -12.17 10.88 16.51
N ALA A 133 -13.37 10.38 16.74
CA ALA A 133 -14.53 10.59 15.87
C ALA A 133 -15.36 11.76 16.39
N ASP A 134 -15.55 12.78 15.54
CA ASP A 134 -16.50 13.86 15.74
C ASP A 134 -17.73 13.55 14.88
N LEU A 135 -18.77 13.02 15.53
CA LEU A 135 -19.95 12.53 14.84
C LEU A 135 -20.83 13.68 14.33
N LEU A 136 -20.75 14.86 14.96
CA LEU A 136 -21.48 16.05 14.53
C LEU A 136 -20.88 16.61 13.23
N ASN A 137 -19.55 16.68 13.16
CA ASN A 137 -18.84 17.12 11.96
C ASN A 137 -18.63 16.00 10.94
N GLY A 138 -18.95 14.75 11.30
CA GLY A 138 -18.81 13.58 10.43
C GLY A 138 -17.35 13.29 10.08
N THR A 139 -16.43 13.42 11.03
CA THR A 139 -14.99 13.20 10.81
C THR A 139 -14.40 12.19 11.78
N VAL A 140 -13.32 11.53 11.35
CA VAL A 140 -12.45 10.70 12.19
C VAL A 140 -11.02 11.12 11.93
N ALA A 141 -10.26 11.43 12.97
CA ALA A 141 -8.87 11.82 12.83
C ALA A 141 -8.01 11.27 13.97
N GLY A 142 -6.73 11.09 13.68
CA GLY A 142 -5.74 10.73 14.70
C GLY A 142 -4.34 10.74 14.11
N LYS A 143 -3.32 10.86 14.95
CA LYS A 143 -1.93 10.71 14.53
C LYS A 143 -1.05 10.16 15.63
N ASP A 144 -0.01 9.45 15.23
CA ASP A 144 1.18 9.20 16.05
C ASP A 144 2.41 9.87 15.40
N GLU A 145 3.62 9.41 15.74
CA GLU A 145 4.86 9.94 15.17
C GLU A 145 4.99 9.72 13.65
N ASN A 146 4.48 8.59 13.14
CA ASN A 146 4.78 8.10 11.80
C ASN A 146 3.55 7.99 10.89
N LEU A 147 2.36 7.84 11.48
CA LEU A 147 1.08 7.67 10.80
C LEU A 147 0.09 8.75 11.24
N SER A 148 -0.54 9.40 10.27
CA SER A 148 -1.72 10.23 10.49
C SER A 148 -2.89 9.74 9.66
N VAL A 149 -4.09 9.87 10.21
CA VAL A 149 -5.37 9.43 9.64
C VAL A 149 -6.32 10.63 9.65
N SER A 150 -7.00 10.85 8.53
CA SER A 150 -8.08 11.83 8.42
C SER A 150 -9.15 11.27 7.48
N ALA A 151 -10.37 11.11 7.99
CA ALA A 151 -11.48 10.53 7.26
C ALA A 151 -12.79 11.27 7.52
N THR A 152 -13.73 11.07 6.60
CA THR A 152 -15.11 11.50 6.69
C THR A 152 -16.02 10.30 6.87
N ILE A 153 -17.10 10.50 7.61
CA ILE A 153 -18.13 9.49 7.93
C ILE A 153 -19.30 9.68 6.97
N SER A 154 -19.74 8.59 6.33
CA SER A 154 -20.99 8.54 5.58
C SER A 154 -21.76 7.28 5.96
N GLY A 155 -22.75 7.42 6.85
CA GLY A 155 -23.37 6.27 7.50
C GLY A 155 -22.33 5.50 8.31
N SER A 156 -22.08 4.25 7.93
CA SER A 156 -21.04 3.39 8.53
C SER A 156 -19.72 3.40 7.77
N ASP A 157 -19.65 4.06 6.61
CA ASP A 157 -18.46 4.07 5.78
C ASP A 157 -17.51 5.20 6.17
N LEU A 158 -16.21 4.89 6.14
CA LEU A 158 -15.14 5.88 6.24
C LEU A 158 -14.44 6.01 4.88
N LYS A 159 -14.24 7.25 4.44
CA LYS A 159 -13.36 7.57 3.32
C LYS A 159 -12.46 8.73 3.69
N GLY A 160 -11.18 8.64 3.35
CA GLY A 160 -10.22 9.64 3.76
C GLY A 160 -8.84 9.44 3.17
N ALA A 161 -7.88 10.01 3.85
CA ALA A 161 -6.46 9.90 3.55
C ALA A 161 -5.68 9.49 4.80
N VAL A 162 -4.52 8.90 4.55
CA VAL A 162 -3.47 8.70 5.54
C VAL A 162 -2.19 9.36 5.08
N SER A 163 -1.32 9.71 6.03
CA SER A 163 0.08 9.99 5.72
C SER A 163 0.98 9.08 6.55
N TYR A 164 1.86 8.33 5.88
CA TYR A 164 2.87 7.47 6.50
C TYR A 164 4.26 7.91 6.08
N LEU A 165 5.08 8.36 7.04
CA LEU A 165 6.43 8.89 6.79
C LEU A 165 6.50 9.96 5.69
N GLY A 166 5.45 10.78 5.58
CA GLY A 166 5.33 11.83 4.55
C GLY A 166 4.74 11.38 3.22
N MET A 167 4.56 10.08 2.99
CA MET A 167 3.81 9.55 1.83
C MET A 167 2.32 9.63 2.09
N THR A 168 1.54 10.09 1.11
CA THR A 168 0.07 10.15 1.21
C THR A 168 -0.55 8.91 0.60
N GLY A 169 -1.64 8.43 1.19
CA GLY A 169 -2.42 7.32 0.67
C GLY A 169 -3.90 7.51 0.91
N ASP A 170 -4.69 6.76 0.16
CA ASP A 170 -6.14 6.72 0.32
C ASP A 170 -6.51 5.78 1.46
N LEU A 171 -7.61 6.09 2.13
CA LEU A 171 -8.20 5.31 3.21
C LEU A 171 -9.63 4.93 2.87
N GLN A 172 -9.96 3.66 3.08
CA GLN A 172 -11.33 3.19 3.18
C GLN A 172 -11.50 2.43 4.48
N GLY A 173 -12.63 2.61 5.14
CA GLY A 173 -12.89 1.95 6.41
C GLY A 173 -14.35 1.90 6.77
N ARG A 174 -14.61 1.44 7.98
CA ARG A 174 -15.93 1.30 8.58
C ARG A 174 -15.92 1.73 10.03
N ILE A 175 -17.05 2.23 10.49
CA ILE A 175 -17.26 2.71 11.84
C ILE A 175 -18.62 2.29 12.38
N SER A 176 -18.65 2.03 13.69
CA SER A 176 -19.83 1.81 14.53
C SER A 176 -19.60 2.53 15.86
N GLU A 177 -20.53 2.39 16.81
CA GLU A 177 -20.34 2.94 18.16
C GLU A 177 -19.16 2.28 18.91
N ASP A 178 -18.92 0.98 18.67
CA ASP A 178 -17.95 0.20 19.44
C ASP A 178 -16.64 -0.06 18.70
N VAL A 179 -16.67 -0.08 17.36
CA VAL A 179 -15.55 -0.54 16.53
C VAL A 179 -15.30 0.41 15.37
N VAL A 180 -14.01 0.61 15.09
CA VAL A 180 -13.52 1.26 13.88
C VAL A 180 -12.49 0.36 13.19
N GLN A 181 -12.53 0.28 11.86
CA GLN A 181 -11.49 -0.36 11.06
C GLN A 181 -11.20 0.43 9.80
N GLY A 182 -10.00 0.28 9.27
CA GLY A 182 -9.59 0.90 8.03
C GLY A 182 -8.48 0.14 7.34
N ALA A 183 -8.46 0.21 6.02
CA ALA A 183 -7.38 -0.25 5.17
C ALA A 183 -6.91 0.94 4.33
N PHE A 184 -5.61 1.06 4.10
CA PHE A 184 -5.05 2.18 3.36
C PHE A 184 -3.89 1.74 2.49
N SER A 185 -3.72 2.44 1.38
CA SER A 185 -2.61 2.25 0.45
C SER A 185 -2.24 3.58 -0.17
N GLY A 186 -0.94 3.78 -0.43
CA GLY A 186 -0.45 5.00 -1.07
C GLY A 186 0.89 4.82 -1.74
N GLU A 187 1.28 5.85 -2.46
CA GLU A 187 2.49 5.90 -3.25
C GLU A 187 3.07 7.31 -3.32
N MET A 188 4.38 7.40 -3.48
CA MET A 188 5.08 8.66 -3.70
C MET A 188 6.28 8.41 -4.62
N GLY A 189 6.16 8.79 -5.88
CA GLY A 189 7.19 8.49 -6.88
C GLY A 189 7.36 6.98 -7.02
N ALA A 190 8.55 6.47 -6.72
CA ALA A 190 8.87 5.04 -6.77
C ALA A 190 8.48 4.28 -5.49
N ASP A 191 8.11 4.97 -4.42
CA ASP A 191 7.86 4.36 -3.12
C ASP A 191 6.39 4.02 -2.94
N VAL A 192 6.10 2.95 -2.21
CA VAL A 192 4.72 2.51 -1.92
C VAL A 192 4.57 2.07 -0.48
N PHE A 193 3.34 2.19 0.05
CA PHE A 193 2.98 1.63 1.35
C PHE A 193 1.55 1.12 1.35
N ALA A 194 1.30 0.11 2.17
CA ALA A 194 -0.06 -0.37 2.45
C ALA A 194 -0.15 -0.90 3.88
N GLY A 195 -1.36 -0.82 4.43
CA GLY A 195 -1.62 -1.19 5.81
C GLY A 195 -3.07 -1.04 6.18
N GLY A 196 -3.31 -0.98 7.47
CA GLY A 196 -4.63 -0.74 8.03
C GLY A 196 -4.59 -0.64 9.54
N PHE A 197 -5.78 -0.46 10.11
CA PHE A 197 -6.00 -0.39 11.55
C PHE A 197 -7.32 -1.03 11.94
N ARG A 198 -7.41 -1.41 13.21
CA ARG A 198 -8.65 -1.83 13.89
C ARG A 198 -8.59 -1.35 15.33
N GLY A 199 -9.70 -0.85 15.85
CA GLY A 199 -9.79 -0.42 17.23
C GLY A 199 -11.18 -0.50 17.80
N GLU A 200 -11.21 -0.38 19.12
CA GLU A 200 -12.41 -0.43 19.94
C GLU A 200 -12.61 0.91 20.63
N ALA A 201 -13.87 1.29 20.81
CA ALA A 201 -14.25 2.48 21.53
C ALA A 201 -13.76 2.36 22.99
N ILE A 202 -13.17 3.44 23.50
CA ILE A 202 -12.74 3.53 24.88
C ILE A 202 -13.71 4.44 25.64
N SER A 203 -14.14 3.98 26.80
CA SER A 203 -14.92 4.78 27.75
C SER A 203 -13.98 5.76 28.45
N GLU A 204 -14.35 7.04 28.50
CA GLU A 204 -13.72 8.02 29.40
C GLU A 204 -14.27 7.90 30.83
#